data_AF-X1C6W8-F1
#
_entry.id   AF-X1C6W8-F1
#
_cell.length_a   1.000
_cell.length_b   1.000
_cell.length_c   1.000
_cell.angle_alpha   90.00
_cell.angle_beta   90.00
_cell.angle_gamma   90.00
#
_symmetry.space_group_name_H-M   'P 1'
#
loop_
_entity.id
_entity.type
_entity.pdbx_description
1 polymer ?
#
loop_
_entity_poly.entity_id
_entity_poly.type
_entity_poly.pdbx_seq_one_letter_code
_entity_poly.pdbx_strand_id
1 'polypeptide(L)'
;MHIFGEYKTANLFFKLMSPFARGGYESFLLSLVTESTTNLTLILSNELLAGCAQYIIKLDDAYKAFDHEPKDFKADPNKLLEIRSFFYSYFESIKPAIKTLVMAEHRYQALFKAARDAIFIMNRDTGIIVDANTEAEKLVEKSKG
;
A
#
# COMPACT_ATOMS: atom_id res chain seq x y z
N MET A 1 -5.91 4.95 2.99
CA MET A 1 -6.23 3.79 3.85
C MET A 1 -7.32 4.23 4.80
N HIS A 2 -8.38 3.45 4.92
CA HIS A 2 -9.50 3.76 5.79
C HIS A 2 -9.48 2.81 6.99
N ILE A 3 -9.69 3.34 8.20
CA ILE A 3 -9.77 2.55 9.43
C ILE A 3 -11.24 2.35 9.78
N PHE A 4 -11.62 1.11 10.03
CA PHE A 4 -12.95 0.68 10.40
C PHE A 4 -12.84 -0.22 11.65
N GLY A 5 -12.86 0.41 12.83
CA GLY A 5 -12.65 -0.29 14.10
C GLY A 5 -11.28 -0.95 14.17
N GLU A 6 -11.27 -2.27 14.38
CA GLU A 6 -10.06 -3.10 14.48
C GLU A 6 -9.40 -3.40 13.13
N TYR A 7 -9.96 -2.93 12.02
CA TYR A 7 -9.43 -3.19 10.69
C TYR A 7 -9.07 -1.90 9.97
N LYS A 8 -8.11 -1.99 9.06
CA LYS A 8 -7.83 -0.95 8.09
C LYS A 8 -7.78 -1.54 6.69
N THR A 9 -8.24 -0.75 5.72
CA THR A 9 -8.41 -1.19 4.35
C THR A 9 -7.71 -0.25 3.37
N ALA A 10 -7.13 -0.85 2.33
CA ALA A 10 -6.66 -0.17 1.14
C ALA A 10 -7.36 -0.79 -0.07
N ASN A 11 -7.72 0.05 -1.03
CA ASN A 11 -8.52 -0.33 -2.18
C ASN A 11 -7.83 0.15 -3.45
N LEU A 12 -7.81 -0.70 -4.48
CA LEU A 12 -7.35 -0.35 -5.81
C LEU A 12 -8.39 -0.78 -6.84
N PHE A 13 -8.84 0.18 -7.63
CA PHE A 13 -9.64 -0.10 -8.81
C PHE A 13 -8.74 -0.33 -10.01
N PHE A 14 -9.03 -1.37 -10.78
CA PHE A 14 -8.35 -1.64 -12.04
C PHE A 14 -9.32 -2.20 -13.07
N LYS A 15 -8.90 -2.18 -14.34
CA LYS A 15 -9.67 -2.76 -15.44
C LYS A 15 -8.96 -3.98 -15.97
N LEU A 16 -9.74 -5.02 -16.26
CA LEU A 16 -9.26 -6.26 -16.85
C LEU A 16 -9.91 -6.45 -18.21
N MET A 17 -9.13 -6.84 -19.22
CA MET A 17 -9.69 -7.15 -20.53
C MET A 17 -10.54 -8.42 -20.43
N SER A 18 -11.77 -8.36 -20.92
CA SER A 18 -12.70 -9.49 -20.93
C SER A 18 -13.47 -9.50 -22.25
N PRO A 19 -13.49 -10.63 -22.98
CA PRO A 19 -14.27 -10.75 -24.22
C PRO A 19 -15.78 -10.68 -23.98
N PHE A 20 -16.22 -10.85 -22.73
CA PHE A 20 -17.64 -10.82 -22.37
C PHE A 20 -18.12 -9.44 -21.93
N ALA A 21 -17.20 -8.50 -21.69
CA ALA A 21 -17.56 -7.12 -21.39
C ALA A 21 -18.03 -6.38 -22.63
N ARG A 22 -19.17 -5.69 -22.55
CA ARG A 22 -19.68 -4.83 -23.64
C ARG A 22 -18.69 -3.76 -24.12
N GLY A 23 -17.80 -3.31 -23.23
CA GLY A 23 -16.73 -2.34 -23.54
C GLY A 23 -15.33 -2.94 -23.64
N GLY A 24 -15.21 -4.27 -23.74
CA GLY A 24 -13.92 -5.00 -23.77
C GLY A 24 -13.19 -5.07 -22.43
N TYR A 25 -13.67 -4.37 -21.40
CA TYR A 25 -13.09 -4.36 -20.06
C TYR A 25 -14.13 -4.55 -18.96
N GLU A 26 -13.76 -5.33 -17.96
CA GLU A 26 -14.44 -5.45 -16.67
C GLU A 26 -13.72 -4.60 -15.62
N SER A 27 -14.48 -4.01 -14.71
CA SER A 27 -13.95 -3.23 -13.59
C SER A 27 -13.81 -4.12 -12.37
N PHE A 28 -12.63 -4.14 -11.77
CA PHE A 28 -12.32 -4.90 -10.57
C PHE A 28 -11.96 -3.98 -9.42
N LEU A 29 -12.34 -4.38 -8.20
CA LEU A 29 -11.91 -3.78 -6.95
C LEU A 29 -11.04 -4.80 -6.20
N LEU A 30 -9.76 -4.46 -6.02
CA LEU A 30 -8.86 -5.21 -5.16
C LEU A 30 -8.79 -4.53 -3.79
N SER A 31 -9.16 -5.26 -2.75
CA SER A 31 -9.15 -4.77 -1.37
C SER A 31 -8.13 -5.53 -0.54
N LEU A 32 -7.23 -4.78 0.10
CA LEU A 32 -6.34 -5.29 1.13
C LEU A 32 -6.93 -4.93 2.48
N VAL A 33 -7.24 -5.95 3.29
CA VAL A 33 -7.80 -5.81 4.64
C VAL A 33 -6.78 -6.35 5.64
N THR A 34 -6.48 -5.58 6.67
CA THR A 34 -5.53 -5.95 7.72
C THR A 34 -5.99 -5.41 9.08
N GLU A 35 -5.49 -5.97 10.17
CA GLU A 35 -5.72 -5.44 11.51
C GLU A 35 -5.13 -4.01 11.63
N SER A 36 -5.80 -3.18 12.43
CA SER A 36 -5.40 -1.80 12.71
C SER A 36 -3.97 -1.72 13.27
N THR A 37 -3.58 -2.75 14.03
CA THR A 37 -2.30 -2.94 14.72
C THR A 37 -1.13 -3.27 13.79
N THR A 38 -1.40 -3.68 12.54
CA THR A 38 -0.34 -4.10 11.62
C THR A 38 0.49 -2.89 11.18
N ASN A 39 1.82 -3.01 11.06
CA ASN A 39 2.72 -1.92 10.62
C ASN A 39 2.64 -1.59 9.12
N LEU A 40 1.54 -1.97 8.45
CA LEU A 40 1.34 -1.70 7.04
C LEU A 40 0.94 -0.24 6.81
N THR A 41 1.76 0.50 6.04
CA THR A 41 1.51 1.90 5.70
C THR A 41 0.68 2.01 4.42
N LEU A 42 0.12 3.20 4.16
CA LEU A 42 -0.63 3.47 2.93
C LEU A 42 0.22 3.28 1.67
N ILE A 43 1.47 3.76 1.69
CA ILE A 43 2.40 3.63 0.57
C ILE A 43 2.63 2.15 0.25
N LEU A 44 2.97 1.35 1.27
CA LEU A 44 3.20 -0.08 1.09
C LEU A 44 1.95 -0.83 0.63
N SER A 45 0.77 -0.45 1.14
CA SER A 45 -0.50 -1.02 0.70
C SER A 45 -0.78 -0.73 -0.77
N ASN A 46 -0.48 0.49 -1.24
CA ASN A 46 -0.65 0.86 -2.64
C ASN A 46 0.32 0.11 -3.56
N GLU A 47 1.59 -0.02 -3.16
CA GLU A 47 2.59 -0.81 -3.90
C GLU A 47 2.17 -2.28 -4.03
N LEU A 48 1.72 -2.88 -2.92
CA LEU A 48 1.18 -4.24 -2.88
C LEU A 48 0.04 -4.44 -3.88
N LEU A 49 -0.98 -3.58 -3.79
CA LEU A 49 -2.16 -3.65 -4.63
C LEU A 49 -1.80 -3.44 -6.11
N ALA A 50 -0.91 -2.48 -6.40
CA ALA A 50 -0.47 -2.16 -7.75
C ALA A 50 0.28 -3.34 -8.38
N GLY A 51 1.22 -3.97 -7.67
CA GLY A 51 1.93 -5.15 -8.16
C GLY A 51 1.00 -6.31 -8.49
N CYS A 52 0.00 -6.55 -7.64
CA CYS A 52 -1.00 -7.58 -7.85
C CYS A 52 -1.89 -7.29 -9.06
N ALA A 53 -2.42 -6.06 -9.18
CA ALA A 53 -3.24 -5.66 -10.31
C ALA A 53 -2.45 -5.75 -11.64
N GLN A 54 -1.19 -5.32 -11.66
CA GLN A 54 -0.34 -5.40 -12.85
C GLN A 54 -0.11 -6.85 -13.30
N TYR A 55 0.07 -7.78 -12.36
CA TYR A 55 0.16 -9.19 -12.70
C TYR A 55 -1.13 -9.72 -13.31
N ILE A 56 -2.28 -9.47 -12.67
CA ILE A 56 -3.60 -9.92 -13.15
C ILE A 56 -3.89 -9.36 -14.55
N ILE A 57 -3.57 -8.08 -14.80
CA ILE A 57 -3.78 -7.43 -16.10
C ILE A 57 -2.96 -8.08 -17.22
N LYS A 58 -1.75 -8.53 -16.91
CA LYS A 58 -0.82 -9.13 -17.89
C LYS A 58 -1.03 -10.63 -18.06
N LEU A 59 -1.79 -11.26 -17.17
CA LEU A 59 -2.02 -12.68 -17.21
C LEU A 59 -3.06 -13.01 -18.28
N ASP A 60 -2.66 -13.84 -19.24
CA ASP A 60 -3.55 -14.31 -20.28
C ASP A 60 -4.75 -15.04 -19.68
N ASP A 61 -5.93 -14.70 -20.20
CA ASP A 61 -7.22 -15.21 -19.77
C ASP A 61 -7.51 -15.04 -18.27
N ALA A 62 -6.90 -14.05 -17.61
CA ALA A 62 -7.12 -13.81 -16.17
C ALA A 62 -8.58 -13.59 -15.79
N TYR A 63 -9.41 -13.08 -16.71
CA TYR A 63 -10.85 -12.92 -16.49
C TYR A 63 -11.55 -14.26 -16.17
N LYS A 64 -11.02 -15.39 -16.66
CA LYS A 64 -11.56 -16.73 -16.36
C LYS A 64 -11.42 -17.12 -14.90
N ALA A 65 -10.52 -16.48 -14.13
CA ALA A 65 -10.35 -16.75 -12.71
C ALA A 65 -11.53 -16.28 -11.85
N PHE A 66 -12.40 -15.44 -12.41
CA PHE A 66 -13.49 -14.79 -11.68
C PHE A 66 -14.82 -15.30 -12.23
N ASP A 67 -15.77 -15.60 -11.33
CA ASP A 67 -17.08 -16.09 -11.75
C ASP A 67 -17.75 -15.04 -12.65
N HIS A 68 -18.08 -15.50 -13.85
CA HIS A 68 -18.76 -14.69 -14.84
C HIS A 68 -20.15 -15.29 -15.03
N GLU A 69 -21.19 -14.55 -14.69
CA GLU A 69 -22.55 -15.08 -14.80
C GLU A 69 -23.48 -14.14 -15.57
N PRO A 70 -24.38 -14.74 -16.39
CA PRO A 70 -25.38 -15.66 -15.86
C PRO A 70 -25.42 -17.07 -16.51
N LYS A 71 -25.33 -18.09 -15.65
CA LYS A 71 -25.81 -19.50 -15.75
C LYS A 71 -24.85 -20.68 -15.94
N ASP A 72 -23.75 -20.61 -16.70
CA ASP A 72 -23.02 -21.85 -17.04
C ASP A 72 -21.48 -21.79 -16.97
N PHE A 73 -20.87 -20.61 -16.77
CA PHE A 73 -19.41 -20.48 -16.69
C PHE A 73 -18.93 -20.39 -15.24
N LYS A 74 -18.43 -21.52 -14.73
CA LYS A 74 -17.71 -21.55 -13.45
C LYS A 74 -16.33 -20.93 -13.62
N ALA A 75 -15.86 -20.17 -12.62
CA ALA A 75 -14.47 -19.71 -12.57
C ALA A 75 -13.50 -20.88 -12.81
N ASP A 76 -12.45 -20.63 -13.61
CA ASP A 76 -11.36 -21.56 -13.81
C ASP A 76 -10.54 -21.66 -12.51
N PRO A 77 -10.61 -22.80 -11.79
CA PRO A 77 -9.94 -22.95 -10.51
C PRO A 77 -8.41 -22.92 -10.65
N ASN A 78 -7.86 -23.27 -11.82
CA ASN A 78 -6.42 -23.22 -12.07
C ASN A 78 -5.95 -21.77 -12.22
N LYS A 79 -6.73 -20.93 -12.92
CA LYS A 79 -6.41 -19.50 -13.04
C LYS A 79 -6.55 -18.79 -11.71
N LEU A 80 -7.57 -19.12 -10.93
CA LEU A 80 -7.70 -18.61 -9.56
C LEU A 80 -6.50 -19.04 -8.68
N LEU A 81 -6.08 -20.31 -8.79
CA LEU A 81 -4.93 -20.83 -8.07
C LEU A 81 -3.62 -20.13 -8.49
N GLU A 82 -3.44 -19.86 -9.78
CA GLU A 82 -2.28 -19.14 -10.33
C GLU A 82 -2.19 -17.73 -9.75
N ILE A 83 -3.28 -16.96 -9.80
CA ILE A 83 -3.35 -15.61 -9.22
C ILE A 83 -3.06 -15.66 -7.72
N ARG A 84 -3.68 -16.61 -7.00
CA ARG A 84 -3.47 -16.77 -5.56
C ARG A 84 -2.02 -17.12 -5.22
N SER A 85 -1.40 -18.02 -5.99
CA SER A 85 -0.02 -18.45 -5.77
C SER A 85 0.94 -17.28 -6.01
N PHE A 86 0.72 -16.52 -7.09
CA PHE A 86 1.46 -15.28 -7.32
C PHE A 86 1.33 -14.32 -6.14
N PHE A 87 0.10 -14.08 -5.65
CA PHE A 87 -0.13 -13.15 -4.53
C PHE A 87 0.69 -13.54 -3.29
N TYR A 88 0.68 -14.82 -2.92
CA TYR A 88 1.47 -15.31 -1.79
C TYR A 88 2.97 -15.12 -2.03
N SER A 89 3.48 -15.56 -3.19
CA SER A 89 4.91 -15.42 -3.51
C SER A 89 5.36 -13.97 -3.56
N TYR A 90 4.53 -13.10 -4.15
CA TYR A 90 4.79 -11.66 -4.23
C TYR A 90 4.84 -11.05 -2.83
N PHE A 91 3.85 -11.35 -1.98
CA PHE A 91 3.82 -10.88 -0.60
C PHE A 91 5.04 -11.33 0.20
N GLU A 92 5.42 -12.61 0.11
CA GLU A 92 6.64 -13.11 0.77
C GLU A 92 7.90 -12.40 0.26
N SER A 93 7.97 -12.09 -1.05
CA SER A 93 9.15 -11.46 -1.66
C SER A 93 9.40 -10.03 -1.15
N ILE A 94 8.35 -9.29 -0.78
CA ILE A 94 8.44 -7.89 -0.37
C ILE A 94 8.41 -7.69 1.15
N LYS A 95 7.99 -8.69 1.93
CA LYS A 95 8.09 -8.66 3.40
C LYS A 95 9.46 -8.19 3.93
N PRO A 96 10.60 -8.68 3.40
CA PRO A 96 11.91 -8.23 3.86
C PRO A 96 12.16 -6.76 3.56
N ALA A 97 11.80 -6.29 2.36
CA ALA A 97 11.95 -4.90 1.96
C ALA A 97 11.10 -3.97 2.84
N ILE A 98 9.86 -4.36 3.12
CA ILE A 98 8.96 -3.69 4.06
C ILE A 98 9.58 -3.59 5.45
N LYS A 99 10.08 -4.72 5.99
CA LYS A 99 10.71 -4.76 7.31
C LYS A 99 11.92 -3.83 7.38
N THR A 100 12.77 -3.83 6.36
CA THR A 100 13.94 -2.95 6.28
C THR A 100 13.55 -1.48 6.27
N LEU A 101 12.55 -1.10 5.47
CA LEU A 101 12.04 0.28 5.42
C LEU A 101 11.49 0.74 6.77
N VAL A 102 10.65 -0.08 7.41
CA VAL A 102 10.08 0.21 8.73
C VAL A 102 11.18 0.36 9.78
N MET A 103 12.19 -0.51 9.78
CA MET A 103 13.32 -0.40 10.71
C MET A 103 14.16 0.86 10.45
N ALA A 104 14.37 1.24 9.18
CA ALA A 104 15.09 2.46 8.83
C ALA A 104 14.32 3.71 9.28
N GLU A 105 13.01 3.75 9.07
CA GLU A 105 12.15 4.85 9.49
C GLU A 105 12.13 5.00 11.01
N HIS A 106 11.95 3.90 11.76
CA HIS A 106 12.02 3.94 13.23
C HIS A 106 13.37 4.43 13.74
N ARG A 107 14.47 3.95 13.12
CA ARG A 107 15.82 4.39 13.48
C ARG A 107 16.01 5.88 13.20
N TYR A 108 15.53 6.36 12.05
CA TYR A 108 15.55 7.78 11.70
C TYR A 108 14.78 8.61 12.73
N GLN A 109 13.54 8.25 13.04
CA GLN A 109 12.71 8.98 14.00
C GLN A 109 13.33 8.99 15.40
N ALA A 110 13.90 7.86 15.84
CA ALA A 110 14.57 7.77 17.14
C ALA A 110 15.79 8.70 17.21
N LEU A 111 16.63 8.72 16.17
CA LEU A 111 17.80 9.61 16.09
C LEU A 111 17.39 11.08 16.01
N PHE A 112 16.39 11.40 15.19
CA PHE A 112 15.88 12.76 15.02
C PHE A 112 15.34 13.33 16.33
N LYS A 113 14.52 12.55 17.06
CA LYS A 113 13.96 12.96 18.35
C LYS A 113 14.98 13.00 19.48
N ALA A 114 15.96 12.10 19.50
CA ALA A 114 16.97 12.05 20.54
C ALA A 114 18.14 13.02 20.33
N ALA A 115 18.23 13.66 19.16
CA ALA A 115 19.27 14.64 18.87
C ALA A 115 19.19 15.81 19.86
N ARG A 116 20.36 16.20 20.41
CA ARG A 116 20.49 17.32 21.35
C ARG A 116 20.46 18.68 20.65
N ASP A 117 20.81 18.69 19.37
CA ASP A 117 20.77 19.89 18.55
C ASP A 117 19.34 20.16 18.09
N ALA A 118 18.97 21.44 17.98
CA ALA A 118 17.72 21.85 17.35
C ALA A 118 17.80 21.63 15.84
N ILE A 119 16.92 20.78 15.30
CA ILE A 119 16.87 20.43 13.87
C ILE A 119 15.53 20.87 13.29
N PHE A 120 15.59 21.66 12.22
CA PHE A 120 14.44 22.02 11.39
C PHE A 120 14.61 21.40 10.00
N ILE A 121 13.55 20.76 9.50
CA ILE A 121 13.49 20.27 8.12
C ILE A 121 12.64 21.24 7.32
N MET A 122 13.19 21.72 6.21
CA MET A 122 12.56 22.72 5.36
C MET A 122 12.39 22.20 3.95
N ASN A 123 11.23 22.45 3.35
CA ASN A 123 11.05 22.27 1.92
C ASN A 123 11.88 23.33 1.18
N ARG A 124 12.82 22.87 0.35
CA ARG A 124 13.75 23.76 -0.36
C ARG A 124 13.07 24.70 -1.33
N ASP A 125 12.00 24.24 -1.99
CA ASP A 125 11.33 24.99 -3.05
C ASP A 125 10.39 26.07 -2.49
N THR A 126 9.77 25.79 -1.33
CA THR A 126 8.80 26.71 -0.71
C THR A 126 9.35 27.49 0.49
N GLY A 127 10.48 27.06 1.06
CA GLY A 127 11.05 27.61 2.30
C GLY A 127 10.23 27.29 3.56
N ILE A 128 9.20 26.45 3.45
CA ILE A 128 8.31 26.11 4.57
C ILE A 128 8.96 25.00 5.42
N ILE A 129 8.95 25.18 6.74
CA ILE A 129 9.34 24.12 7.69
C ILE A 129 8.30 23.00 7.60
N VAL A 130 8.76 21.79 7.25
CA VAL A 130 7.93 20.59 7.12
C VAL A 130 8.01 19.70 8.35
N ASP A 131 9.07 19.82 9.15
CA ASP A 131 9.24 19.06 10.39
C ASP A 131 10.25 19.75 11.33
N ALA A 132 10.17 19.45 12.63
CA ALA A 132 11.09 19.94 13.65
C ALA A 132 11.26 18.90 14.75
N ASN A 133 12.48 18.74 15.28
CA ASN A 133 12.70 17.84 16.40
C ASN A 133 12.34 18.48 17.75
N THR A 134 12.31 17.67 18.81
CA THR A 134 11.91 18.11 20.15
C THR A 134 12.77 19.26 20.69
N GLU A 135 14.07 19.32 20.38
CA GLU A 135 14.92 20.44 20.81
C GLU A 135 14.66 21.73 20.02
N ALA A 136 14.32 21.63 18.74
CA ALA A 136 13.87 22.77 17.94
C ALA A 136 12.54 23.35 18.43
N GLU A 137 11.58 22.51 18.80
CA GLU A 137 10.32 22.93 19.43
C GLU A 137 10.57 23.68 20.74
N LYS A 138 11.41 23.13 21.64
CA LYS A 138 11.78 23.81 22.90
C LYS A 138 12.47 25.14 22.67
N LEU A 139 13.31 25.25 21.64
CA LEU A 139 14.02 26.48 21.30
C LEU A 139 13.05 27.61 20.93
N VAL A 140 12.04 27.31 20.10
CA VAL A 140 11.06 28.32 19.66
C VAL A 140 10.08 28.68 20.78
N GLU A 141 9.74 27.76 21.67
CA GLU A 141 8.92 28.06 22.85
C GLU A 141 9.61 29.02 23.81
N LYS A 142 10.91 28.82 24.08
CA LYS A 142 11.68 29.73 24.94
C LYS A 142 11.86 31.13 24.34
N SER A 143 11.85 31.25 23.02
CA SER A 143 11.98 32.55 22.35
C SER A 143 10.69 33.40 22.34
N LYS A 144 9.57 32.85 22.80
CA LYS A 144 8.28 33.57 22.94
C LYS A 144 8.05 34.19 24.33
N GLY A 145 8.99 34.03 25.25
CA GLY A 145 8.95 34.57 26.62
C GLY A 145 9.77 35.83 26.81
#